data_AF-A0A367YDM2-F1
#
_entry.id   AF-A0A367YDM2-F1
#
_cell.length_a   1.000
_cell.length_b   1.000
_cell.length_c   1.000
_cell.angle_alpha   90.00
_cell.angle_beta   90.00
_cell.angle_gamma   90.00
#
_symmetry.space_group_name_H-M   'P 1'
#
loop_
_entity.id
_entity.type
_entity.pdbx_description
1 polymer ?
#
loop_
_entity_poly.entity_id
_entity_poly.type
_entity_poly.pdbx_seq_one_letter_code
_entity_poly.pdbx_strand_id
1 'polypeptide(L)'
;MGFIRTFIARVTRTQLETAKFGFYLLSPIMVMYYVGLDTDKKFNLPGFWPDPSTLNQIPKEPHEIQAEIARIRRARLEKRRRLEEKARELGITEDDDVDVDNQIPENQESLEDGVVRETTHLV
;
A
#
# COMPACT_ATOMS: atom_id res chain seq x y z
N MET A 1 25.90 51.49 -0.81
CA MET A 1 24.42 51.54 -0.93
C MET A 1 23.90 52.29 -2.17
N GLY A 2 24.70 53.07 -2.91
CA GLY A 2 24.22 53.81 -4.11
C GLY A 2 24.02 52.96 -5.37
N PHE A 3 24.95 52.02 -5.63
CA PHE A 3 24.91 51.17 -6.83
C PHE A 3 23.62 50.36 -6.99
N ILE A 4 23.10 49.81 -5.90
CA ILE A 4 21.87 48.99 -5.90
C ILE A 4 20.64 49.86 -6.19
N ARG A 5 20.58 51.09 -5.63
CA ARG A 5 19.49 52.03 -5.90
C ARG A 5 19.49 52.49 -7.36
N THR A 6 20.65 52.82 -7.91
CA THR A 6 20.79 53.22 -9.33
C THR A 6 20.45 52.07 -10.27
N PHE A 7 20.79 50.83 -9.91
CA PHE A 7 20.45 49.63 -10.67
C PHE A 7 18.94 49.37 -10.68
N ILE A 8 18.28 49.39 -9.52
CA ILE A 8 16.82 49.16 -9.40
C ILE A 8 16.03 50.25 -10.15
N ALA A 9 16.48 51.50 -10.11
CA ALA A 9 15.83 52.60 -10.82
C ALA A 9 15.92 52.48 -12.36
N ARG A 10 16.83 51.65 -12.89
CA ARG A 10 17.04 51.44 -14.33
C ARG A 10 16.28 50.23 -14.87
N VAL A 11 15.73 49.39 -14.01
CA VAL A 11 15.00 48.17 -14.42
C VAL A 11 13.64 48.55 -15.00
N THR A 12 13.35 48.07 -16.21
CA THR A 12 12.08 48.32 -16.89
C THR A 12 11.01 47.31 -16.49
N ARG A 13 9.72 47.67 -16.65
CA ARG A 13 8.58 46.78 -16.35
C ARG A 13 8.69 45.42 -17.07
N THR A 14 9.06 45.42 -18.35
CA THR A 14 9.24 44.20 -19.13
C THR A 14 10.36 43.32 -18.57
N GLN A 15 11.46 43.90 -18.10
CA GLN A 15 12.55 43.12 -17.47
C GLN A 15 12.09 42.43 -16.17
N LEU A 16 11.23 43.09 -15.38
CA LEU A 16 10.63 42.47 -14.18
C LEU A 16 9.67 41.34 -14.55
N GLU A 17 8.87 41.50 -15.60
CA GLU A 17 7.96 40.47 -16.09
C GLU A 17 8.72 39.25 -16.62
N THR A 18 9.81 39.46 -17.37
CA THR A 18 10.71 38.37 -17.82
C THR A 18 11.40 37.68 -16.66
N ALA A 19 11.87 38.42 -15.66
CA ALA A 19 12.49 37.85 -14.46
C ALA A 19 11.48 37.02 -13.65
N LYS A 20 10.25 37.53 -13.48
CA LYS A 20 9.14 36.80 -12.83
C LYS A 20 8.80 35.52 -13.58
N PHE A 21 8.70 35.59 -14.91
CA PHE A 21 8.47 34.43 -15.76
C PHE A 21 9.59 33.39 -15.61
N GLY A 22 10.85 33.82 -15.68
CA GLY A 22 12.01 32.95 -15.49
C GLY A 22 12.02 32.30 -14.10
N PHE A 23 11.69 33.04 -13.05
CA PHE A 23 11.58 32.51 -11.69
C PHE A 23 10.47 31.45 -11.57
N TYR A 24 9.29 31.71 -12.15
CA TYR A 24 8.20 30.73 -12.13
C TYR A 24 8.48 29.48 -12.94
N LEU A 25 9.27 29.58 -14.00
CA LEU A 25 9.71 28.43 -14.78
C LEU A 25 10.80 27.64 -14.05
N LEU A 26 11.82 28.32 -13.52
CA LEU A 26 12.98 27.69 -12.90
C LEU A 26 12.70 27.16 -11.50
N SER A 27 11.82 27.81 -10.73
CA SER A 27 11.48 27.40 -9.36
C SER A 27 11.06 25.93 -9.24
N PRO A 28 10.03 25.44 -9.96
CA PRO A 28 9.62 24.04 -9.86
C PRO A 28 10.69 23.08 -10.39
N ILE A 29 11.44 23.47 -11.44
CA ILE A 29 12.52 22.65 -11.99
C ILE A 29 13.65 22.48 -10.96
N MET A 30 14.02 23.57 -10.28
CA MET A 30 15.03 23.55 -9.22
C MET A 30 14.58 22.72 -8.02
N VAL A 31 13.32 22.84 -7.60
CA VAL A 31 12.75 22.01 -6.52
C VAL A 31 12.77 20.53 -6.90
N MET A 32 12.35 20.19 -8.12
CA MET A 32 12.38 18.81 -8.63
C MET A 32 13.81 18.29 -8.78
N TYR A 33 14.79 19.12 -9.16
CA TYR A 33 16.19 18.73 -9.23
C TYR A 33 16.79 18.50 -7.83
N TYR A 34 16.44 19.34 -6.86
CA TYR A 34 16.91 19.22 -5.48
C TYR A 34 16.29 18.01 -4.77
N VAL A 35 14.97 17.82 -4.92
CA VAL A 35 14.24 16.69 -4.32
C VAL A 35 14.57 15.40 -5.07
N GLY A 36 14.47 15.42 -6.40
CA GLY A 36 14.73 14.27 -7.27
C GLY A 36 13.66 13.18 -7.13
N LEU A 37 14.10 11.93 -7.33
CA LEU A 37 13.29 10.72 -7.14
C LEU A 37 13.37 10.18 -5.70
N ASP A 38 14.37 10.60 -4.92
CA ASP A 38 14.62 10.13 -3.55
C ASP A 38 13.86 10.95 -2.51
N THR A 39 12.59 11.23 -2.80
CA THR A 39 11.67 11.96 -1.91
C THR A 39 11.52 11.25 -0.58
N ASP A 40 11.50 9.91 -0.61
CA ASP A 40 11.41 9.07 0.59
C ASP A 40 12.59 9.35 1.52
N LYS A 41 13.84 9.18 1.08
CA LYS A 41 15.02 9.40 1.94
C LYS A 41 15.14 10.82 2.50
N LYS A 42 14.73 11.85 1.75
CA LYS A 42 14.90 13.26 2.14
C LYS A 42 13.77 13.80 3.02
N PHE A 43 12.57 13.23 2.90
CA PHE A 43 11.40 13.65 3.67
C PHE A 43 10.87 12.55 4.62
N ASN A 44 11.62 11.45 4.79
CA ASN A 44 11.23 10.42 5.74
C ASN A 44 11.24 11.00 7.15
N LEU A 45 10.09 10.94 7.80
CA LEU A 45 9.96 11.30 9.20
C LEU A 45 10.39 10.09 10.04
N PRO A 46 11.28 10.27 11.04
CA PRO A 46 11.67 9.16 11.90
C PRO A 46 10.45 8.63 12.65
N GLY A 47 10.10 7.37 12.40
CA GLY A 47 8.94 6.69 13.01
C GLY A 47 7.59 6.91 12.31
N PHE A 48 7.57 7.42 11.07
CA PHE A 48 6.32 7.51 10.30
C PHE A 48 5.79 6.14 9.88
N TRP A 49 6.68 5.25 9.43
CA TRP A 49 6.31 3.88 9.09
C TRP A 49 6.39 3.00 10.35
N PRO A 50 5.32 2.25 10.70
CA PRO A 50 5.40 1.24 11.75
C PRO A 50 6.46 0.20 11.34
N ASP A 51 7.27 -0.21 12.31
CA ASP A 51 8.34 -1.17 12.10
C ASP A 51 7.78 -2.40 11.36
N PRO A 52 8.38 -2.85 10.25
CA PRO A 52 7.90 -4.01 9.51
C PRO A 52 7.75 -5.25 10.41
N SER A 53 8.51 -5.37 11.49
CA SER A 53 8.36 -6.45 12.48
C SER A 53 7.04 -6.38 13.28
N THR A 54 6.46 -5.19 13.43
CA THR A 54 5.17 -4.95 14.10
C THR A 54 3.98 -5.16 13.16
N LEU A 55 4.22 -5.15 11.85
CA LEU A 55 3.19 -5.43 10.87
C LEU A 55 2.88 -6.92 10.81
N ASN A 56 1.66 -7.28 10.41
CA ASN A 56 1.28 -8.66 10.17
C ASN A 56 2.12 -9.21 9.00
N GLN A 57 3.18 -9.96 9.34
CA GLN A 57 4.05 -10.61 8.37
C GLN A 57 3.29 -11.80 7.79
N ILE A 58 2.96 -11.71 6.50
CA ILE A 58 2.37 -12.83 5.78
C ILE A 58 3.40 -13.97 5.78
N PRO A 59 3.04 -15.19 6.23
CA PRO A 59 3.94 -16.34 6.19
C PRO A 59 4.46 -16.53 4.76
N LYS A 60 5.79 -16.58 4.59
CA LYS A 60 6.42 -16.68 3.26
C LYS A 60 6.72 -18.13 2.87
N GLU A 61 6.76 -19.02 3.84
CA GLU A 61 7.12 -20.42 3.64
C GLU A 61 5.86 -21.31 3.47
N PRO A 62 5.83 -22.23 2.47
CA PRO A 62 4.64 -23.04 2.17
C PRO A 62 4.07 -23.85 3.34
N HIS A 63 4.95 -24.33 4.22
CA HIS A 63 4.56 -25.12 5.39
C HIS A 63 3.88 -24.26 6.48
N GLU A 64 4.32 -23.01 6.67
CA GLU A 64 3.71 -22.07 7.61
C GLU A 64 2.34 -21.60 7.11
N ILE A 65 2.19 -21.44 5.79
CA ILE A 65 0.93 -21.08 5.14
C ILE A 65 -0.14 -22.14 5.41
N GLN A 66 0.19 -23.43 5.23
CA GLN A 66 -0.75 -24.53 5.46
C GLN A 66 -1.21 -24.63 6.93
N ALA A 67 -0.28 -24.43 7.88
CA ALA A 67 -0.58 -24.42 9.29
C ALA A 67 -1.51 -23.25 9.68
N GLU A 68 -1.26 -22.07 9.12
CA GLU A 68 -2.07 -20.87 9.37
C GLU A 68 -3.47 -20.99 8.72
N ILE A 69 -3.58 -21.55 7.52
CA ILE A 69 -4.86 -21.87 6.88
C ILE A 69 -5.66 -22.85 7.73
N ALA A 70 -5.02 -23.90 8.26
CA ALA A 70 -5.68 -24.87 9.14
C ALA A 70 -6.20 -24.20 10.44
N ARG A 71 -5.42 -23.26 11.01
CA ARG A 71 -5.83 -22.45 12.16
C ARG A 71 -7.06 -21.59 11.85
N ILE A 72 -7.05 -20.89 10.71
CA ILE A 72 -8.15 -20.04 10.25
C ILE A 72 -9.42 -20.86 10.01
N ARG A 73 -9.32 -22.04 9.39
CA ARG A 73 -10.46 -22.94 9.15
C ARG A 73 -11.12 -23.39 10.46
N ARG A 74 -10.32 -23.75 11.47
CA ARG A 74 -10.83 -24.14 12.80
C ARG A 74 -11.53 -22.98 13.50
N ALA A 75 -10.93 -21.79 13.51
CA ALA A 75 -11.53 -20.60 14.11
C ALA A 75 -12.85 -20.20 13.44
N ARG A 76 -12.96 -20.36 12.10
CA ARG A 76 -14.21 -20.14 11.36
C ARG A 76 -15.30 -21.12 11.75
N LEU A 77 -14.99 -22.41 11.83
CA LEU A 77 -15.95 -23.45 12.25
C LEU A 77 -16.47 -23.21 13.66
N GLU A 78 -15.60 -22.84 14.60
CA GLU A 78 -16.00 -22.50 15.97
C GLU A 78 -16.88 -21.24 16.02
N LYS A 79 -16.57 -20.22 15.21
CA LYS A 79 -17.41 -19.03 15.10
C LYS A 79 -18.79 -19.35 14.54
N ARG A 80 -18.87 -20.17 13.48
CA ARG A 80 -20.15 -20.63 12.92
C ARG A 80 -20.98 -21.38 13.95
N ARG A 81 -20.38 -22.34 14.64
CA ARG A 81 -21.06 -23.09 15.71
C ARG A 81 -21.59 -22.18 16.82
N ARG A 82 -20.80 -21.20 17.27
CA ARG A 82 -21.24 -20.22 18.27
C ARG A 82 -22.38 -19.33 17.79
N LEU A 83 -22.40 -18.99 16.50
CA LEU A 83 -23.49 -18.20 15.90
C LEU A 83 -24.76 -19.04 15.77
N GLU A 84 -24.65 -20.30 15.35
CA GLU A 84 -25.77 -21.25 15.28
C GLU A 84 -26.38 -21.53 16.66
N GLU A 85 -25.56 -21.71 17.70
CA GLU A 85 -26.01 -21.88 19.08
C GLU A 85 -26.75 -20.63 19.58
N LYS A 86 -26.22 -19.43 19.32
CA LYS A 86 -26.88 -18.16 19.67
C LYS A 86 -28.16 -17.90 18.88
N ALA A 87 -28.19 -18.25 17.59
CA ALA A 87 -29.38 -18.12 16.76
C ALA A 87 -30.50 -19.04 17.25
N ARG A 88 -30.14 -20.26 17.69
CA ARG A 88 -31.07 -21.23 18.28
C ARG A 88 -31.63 -20.76 19.63
N GLU A 89 -30.82 -20.10 20.45
CA GLU A 89 -31.26 -19.51 21.73
C GLU A 89 -32.17 -18.29 21.54
N LEU A 90 -31.95 -17.49 20.48
CA LEU A 90 -32.72 -16.28 20.19
C LEU A 90 -33.99 -16.52 19.36
N GLY A 91 -34.24 -17.75 18.89
CA GLY A 91 -35.48 -18.13 18.20
C GLY A 91 -35.68 -17.46 16.84
N ILE A 92 -34.60 -17.05 16.18
CA ILE A 92 -34.64 -16.43 14.84
C ILE A 92 -34.75 -17.57 13.81
N THR A 93 -35.89 -17.68 13.12
CA THR A 93 -36.05 -18.55 11.95
C THR A 93 -35.39 -17.92 10.73
N GLU A 94 -34.64 -18.73 10.00
CA GLU A 94 -33.94 -18.42 8.76
C GLU A 94 -34.89 -17.76 7.74
N ASP A 95 -34.79 -16.45 7.56
CA ASP A 95 -35.15 -15.77 6.33
C ASP A 95 -34.33 -14.47 6.29
N ASP A 96 -33.58 -14.29 5.21
CA ASP A 96 -32.78 -13.11 4.85
C ASP A 96 -31.45 -12.90 5.60
N ASP A 97 -30.45 -13.73 5.30
CA ASP A 97 -29.07 -13.25 5.13
C ASP A 97 -28.35 -14.14 4.11
N VAL A 98 -28.25 -13.62 2.88
CA VAL A 98 -27.50 -14.22 1.77
C VAL A 98 -26.02 -14.26 2.15
N ASP A 99 -25.47 -15.45 2.40
CA ASP A 99 -24.04 -15.68 2.62
C ASP A 99 -23.25 -15.34 1.33
N VAL A 100 -22.84 -14.08 1.17
CA VAL A 100 -22.08 -13.62 -0.02
C VAL A 100 -20.61 -14.11 -0.04
N ASP A 101 -20.06 -14.68 1.04
CA ASP A 101 -18.60 -14.86 1.15
C ASP A 101 -18.12 -16.32 1.18
N ASN A 102 -18.73 -17.19 0.38
CA ASN A 102 -18.38 -18.62 0.32
C ASN A 102 -17.78 -19.10 -1.01
N GLN A 103 -16.90 -18.31 -1.62
CA GLN A 103 -16.01 -18.77 -2.69
C GLN A 103 -14.56 -18.40 -2.40
N ILE A 104 -13.88 -19.25 -1.62
CA ILE A 104 -12.46 -19.50 -1.91
C ILE A 104 -12.49 -20.63 -2.93
N PRO A 105 -12.18 -20.37 -4.20
CA PRO A 105 -12.30 -21.40 -5.22
C PRO A 105 -11.25 -22.48 -4.92
N GLU A 106 -11.71 -23.74 -4.91
CA GLU A 106 -10.97 -24.98 -4.59
C GLU A 106 -9.82 -25.27 -5.58
N ASN A 107 -9.55 -24.37 -6.51
CA ASN A 107 -8.71 -24.57 -7.69
C ASN A 107 -7.30 -23.97 -7.57
N GLN A 108 -6.82 -23.61 -6.37
CA GLN A 108 -5.41 -23.21 -6.18
C GLN A 108 -4.45 -24.38 -5.93
N GLU A 109 -4.94 -25.57 -5.58
CA GLU A 109 -4.08 -26.75 -5.36
C GLU A 109 -3.49 -27.28 -6.69
N SER A 110 -4.16 -27.06 -7.83
CA SER A 110 -3.68 -27.51 -9.14
C SER A 110 -2.63 -26.60 -9.80
N LEU A 111 -2.45 -25.36 -9.31
CA LEU A 111 -1.45 -24.42 -9.84
C LEU A 111 -0.06 -24.68 -9.26
N GLU A 112 0.05 -25.23 -8.05
CA GLU A 112 1.35 -25.58 -7.45
C GLU A 112 1.97 -26.82 -8.12
N ASP A 113 1.16 -27.83 -8.47
CA ASP A 113 1.62 -29.02 -9.21
C ASP A 113 2.14 -28.69 -10.61
N GLY A 114 1.66 -27.60 -11.23
CA GLY A 114 2.13 -27.11 -12.53
C GLY A 114 3.48 -26.41 -12.44
N VAL A 115 3.63 -25.49 -11.47
CA VAL A 115 4.86 -24.69 -11.29
C VAL A 115 6.03 -25.55 -10.79
N VAL A 116 5.77 -26.54 -9.93
CA VAL A 116 6.79 -27.49 -9.46
C VAL A 116 7.27 -28.42 -10.59
N ARG A 117 6.38 -28.80 -11.52
CA ARG A 117 6.76 -29.60 -12.70
C ARG A 117 7.53 -28.81 -13.74
N GLU A 118 7.18 -27.56 -13.98
CA GLU A 118 7.86 -26.71 -14.97
C GLU A 118 9.30 -26.37 -14.55
N THR A 119 9.54 -26.22 -13.25
CA THR A 119 10.88 -25.95 -12.68
C THR A 119 11.78 -27.20 -12.61
N THR A 120 11.21 -28.40 -12.55
CA THR A 120 11.99 -29.67 -12.48
C THR A 120 12.50 -30.13 -13.85
N HIS A 121 11.90 -29.67 -14.96
CA HIS A 121 12.27 -30.08 -16.33
C HIS A 121 13.25 -29.14 -17.06
N LEU A 122 13.73 -28.09 -16.39
CA LEU A 122 14.68 -27.10 -16.95
C LEU A 122 16.08 -27.16 -16.27
N VAL A 123 16.48 -28.33 -15.78
CA VAL A 123 17.85 -28.64 -15.30
C VAL A 123 18.46 -29.75 -16.14
#